data_AF-A0A654BGG0-F1
#
_entry.id   AF-A0A654BGG0-F1
#
_cell.length_a   1.000
_cell.length_b   1.000
_cell.length_c   1.000
_cell.angle_alpha   90.00
_cell.angle_beta   90.00
_cell.angle_gamma   90.00
#
_symmetry.space_group_name_H-M   'P 1'
#
loop_
_entity.id
_entity.type
_entity.pdbx_description
1 polymer ?
#
loop_
_entity_poly.entity_id
_entity_poly.type
_entity_poly.pdbx_seq_one_letter_code
_entity_poly.pdbx_strand_id
1 'polypeptide(L)'
;MSYDPIKWDANARRMPRRRNLAALMGLGIIAAALAPAIEIFTDSESPDGLVSPLFMMSLLLILSVIQSPFARTTWVRAKGLAAFDEFERAALVDATQRAFAVVLVMLLALFAWLWAASAAGWPMPVRPRQWYALGWAFLVIAGSLPVFFAELTIPFPPRAEEEE
;
A
#
# COMPACT_ATOMS: atom_id res chain seq x y z
N MET A 1 17.63 12.30 -25.91
CA MET A 1 16.33 12.60 -26.55
C MET A 1 15.63 13.61 -25.67
N SER A 2 15.12 14.70 -26.24
CA SER A 2 14.51 15.81 -25.49
C SER A 2 13.09 15.46 -25.07
N TYR A 3 12.76 15.77 -23.82
CA TYR A 3 11.44 15.74 -23.21
C TYR A 3 10.39 16.44 -24.09
N ASP A 4 9.21 15.83 -24.25
CA ASP A 4 8.07 16.41 -24.95
C ASP A 4 6.91 16.65 -23.95
N PRO A 5 6.84 17.85 -23.34
CA PRO A 5 5.83 18.19 -22.33
C PRO A 5 4.38 18.04 -22.84
N ILE A 6 4.20 18.09 -24.16
CA ILE A 6 2.89 18.02 -24.81
C ILE A 6 2.32 16.59 -24.74
N LYS A 7 3.17 15.56 -24.85
CA LYS A 7 2.74 14.17 -24.67
C LYS A 7 2.35 13.86 -23.24
N TRP A 8 3.06 14.44 -22.28
CA TRP A 8 2.76 14.32 -20.86
C TRP A 8 1.38 14.92 -20.55
N ASP A 9 1.13 16.15 -20.97
CA ASP A 9 -0.15 16.84 -20.75
C ASP A 9 -1.33 16.10 -21.44
N ALA A 10 -1.12 15.59 -22.66
CA ALA A 10 -2.12 14.83 -23.39
C ALA A 10 -2.54 13.50 -22.72
N ASN A 11 -1.58 12.77 -22.12
CA ASN A 11 -1.88 11.55 -21.37
C ASN A 11 -2.46 11.84 -19.98
N ALA A 12 -2.03 12.94 -19.38
CA ALA A 12 -2.39 13.24 -18.01
C ALA A 12 -3.79 13.88 -17.89
N ARG A 13 -4.31 14.52 -18.96
CA ARG A 13 -5.75 14.87 -19.10
C ARG A 13 -6.71 13.67 -19.12
N ARG A 14 -6.21 12.45 -19.39
CA ARG A 14 -7.02 11.22 -19.41
C ARG A 14 -7.01 10.43 -18.10
N MET A 15 -6.26 10.88 -17.09
CA MET A 15 -6.21 10.18 -15.81
C MET A 15 -7.27 10.75 -14.84
N PRO A 16 -8.32 9.97 -14.48
CA PRO A 16 -9.31 10.43 -13.51
C PRO A 16 -8.64 10.72 -12.16
N ARG A 17 -9.01 11.85 -11.53
CA ARG A 17 -8.46 12.34 -10.25
C ARG A 17 -8.37 11.22 -9.19
N ARG A 18 -7.15 10.97 -8.67
CA ARG A 18 -6.80 9.81 -7.82
C ARG A 18 -6.58 10.12 -6.34
N ARG A 19 -6.71 11.37 -5.90
CA ARG A 19 -6.40 11.77 -4.51
C ARG A 19 -7.24 11.02 -3.46
N ASN A 20 -8.48 10.69 -3.81
CA ASN A 20 -9.36 9.87 -2.98
C ASN A 20 -8.89 8.40 -2.89
N LEU A 21 -8.27 7.88 -3.94
CA LEU A 21 -7.76 6.51 -4.00
C LEU A 21 -6.50 6.35 -3.14
N ALA A 22 -5.59 7.32 -3.17
CA ALA A 22 -4.46 7.37 -2.23
C ALA A 22 -4.96 7.44 -0.77
N ALA A 23 -5.96 8.27 -0.48
CA ALA A 23 -6.55 8.33 0.87
C ALA A 23 -7.21 6.99 1.28
N LEU A 24 -7.94 6.33 0.39
CA LEU A 24 -8.53 5.01 0.62
C LEU A 24 -7.47 3.93 0.87
N MET A 25 -6.38 3.95 0.10
CA MET A 25 -5.24 3.05 0.31
C MET A 25 -4.57 3.30 1.65
N GLY A 26 -4.33 4.56 2.01
CA GLY A 26 -3.78 4.92 3.31
C GLY A 26 -4.66 4.44 4.47
N LEU A 27 -5.98 4.64 4.38
CA LEU A 27 -6.95 4.11 5.34
C LEU A 27 -6.91 2.59 5.40
N GLY A 28 -6.83 1.91 4.25
CA GLY A 28 -6.72 0.45 4.19
C GLY A 28 -5.44 -0.08 4.83
N ILE A 29 -4.30 0.60 4.63
CA ILE A 29 -3.02 0.25 5.26
C ILE A 29 -3.11 0.39 6.79
N ILE A 30 -3.67 1.50 7.27
CA ILE A 30 -3.88 1.72 8.71
C ILE A 30 -4.81 0.65 9.30
N ALA A 31 -5.93 0.37 8.64
CA ALA A 31 -6.86 -0.66 9.08
C ALA A 31 -6.21 -2.06 9.12
N ALA A 32 -5.42 -2.42 8.11
CA ALA A 32 -4.69 -3.67 8.06
C ALA A 32 -3.63 -3.78 9.17
N ALA A 33 -2.97 -2.68 9.53
CA ALA A 33 -1.99 -2.65 10.61
C ALA A 33 -2.63 -2.73 12.01
N LEU A 34 -3.82 -2.14 12.19
CA LEU A 34 -4.53 -2.16 13.47
C LEU A 34 -5.18 -3.52 13.77
N ALA A 35 -5.59 -4.26 12.75
CA ALA A 35 -6.26 -5.55 12.93
C ALA A 35 -5.48 -6.57 13.80
N PRO A 36 -4.19 -6.87 13.54
CA PRO A 36 -3.42 -7.76 14.40
C PRO A 36 -3.15 -7.17 15.79
N ALA A 37 -3.02 -5.85 15.92
CA ALA A 37 -2.87 -5.21 17.22
C ALA A 37 -4.12 -5.44 18.09
N ILE A 38 -5.31 -5.20 17.54
CA ILE A 38 -6.58 -5.46 18.24
C ILE A 38 -6.64 -6.94 18.67
N GLU A 39 -6.35 -7.87 17.76
CA GLU A 39 -6.41 -9.31 18.05
C GLU A 39 -5.45 -9.77 19.16
N ILE A 40 -4.29 -9.12 19.29
CA ILE A 40 -3.30 -9.40 20.33
C ILE A 40 -3.69 -8.75 21.68
N PHE A 41 -4.23 -7.54 21.66
CA PHE A 41 -4.56 -6.79 22.89
C PHE A 41 -5.91 -7.18 23.50
N THR A 42 -6.88 -7.62 22.70
CA THR A 42 -8.22 -7.96 23.21
C THR A 42 -8.40 -9.46 23.47
N ASP A 43 -7.38 -10.28 23.20
CA ASP A 43 -7.41 -11.75 23.22
C ASP A 43 -8.72 -12.31 22.62
N SER A 44 -9.17 -11.67 21.53
CA SER A 44 -10.50 -11.88 20.98
C SER A 44 -10.56 -13.29 20.39
N GLU A 45 -11.29 -14.18 21.07
CA GLU A 45 -11.86 -15.38 20.46
C GLU A 45 -12.95 -14.94 19.47
N SER A 46 -12.53 -14.26 18.41
CA SER A 46 -13.40 -13.96 17.29
C SER A 46 -13.89 -15.30 16.72
N PRO A 47 -15.21 -15.50 16.52
CA PRO A 47 -15.80 -16.80 16.25
C PRO A 47 -15.14 -17.49 15.06
N ASP A 48 -15.20 -18.83 15.02
CA ASP A 48 -14.76 -19.73 13.94
C ASP A 48 -15.47 -19.50 12.58
N GLY A 49 -15.92 -18.28 12.30
CA GLY A 49 -16.51 -17.88 11.03
C GLY A 49 -15.45 -17.77 9.93
N LEU A 50 -15.82 -18.22 8.74
CA LEU A 50 -15.05 -18.22 7.49
C LEU A 50 -14.43 -16.86 7.09
N VAL A 51 -14.80 -15.78 7.75
CA VAL A 51 -14.48 -14.41 7.36
C VAL A 51 -13.95 -13.64 8.56
N SER A 52 -12.62 -13.68 8.73
CA SER A 52 -11.94 -12.84 9.72
C SER A 52 -12.12 -11.36 9.37
N PRO A 53 -12.35 -10.46 10.36
CA PRO A 53 -12.32 -9.01 10.14
C PRO A 53 -11.05 -8.55 9.40
N LEU A 54 -9.94 -9.25 9.63
CA LEU A 54 -8.65 -9.04 8.99
C LEU A 54 -8.71 -9.30 7.47
N PHE A 55 -9.41 -10.37 7.06
CA PHE A 55 -9.66 -10.66 5.65
C PHE A 55 -10.49 -9.56 5.00
N MET A 56 -11.55 -9.10 5.68
CA MET A 56 -12.46 -8.11 5.13
C MET A 56 -11.82 -6.72 4.98
N MET A 57 -10.98 -6.31 5.94
CA MET A 57 -10.19 -5.09 5.82
C MET A 57 -9.13 -5.19 4.72
N SER A 58 -8.47 -6.35 4.58
CA SER A 58 -7.51 -6.56 3.51
C SER A 58 -8.14 -6.55 2.12
N LEU A 59 -9.39 -7.00 1.98
CA LEU A 59 -10.13 -6.97 0.71
C LEU A 59 -10.30 -5.55 0.18
N LEU A 60 -10.65 -4.58 1.05
CA LEU A 60 -10.79 -3.17 0.67
C LEU A 60 -9.48 -2.59 0.13
N LEU A 61 -8.36 -2.91 0.79
CA LEU A 61 -7.03 -2.48 0.36
C LEU A 61 -6.65 -3.12 -0.98
N ILE A 62 -6.88 -4.43 -1.14
CA ILE A 62 -6.63 -5.15 -2.40
C ILE A 62 -7.47 -4.57 -3.54
N LEU A 63 -8.76 -4.30 -3.32
CA LEU A 63 -9.64 -3.71 -4.33
C LEU A 63 -9.16 -2.30 -4.72
N SER A 64 -8.72 -1.49 -3.76
CA SER A 64 -8.16 -0.16 -4.01
C SER A 64 -6.86 -0.24 -4.82
N VAL A 65 -6.01 -1.24 -4.55
CA VAL A 65 -4.81 -1.53 -5.33
C VAL A 65 -5.16 -1.90 -6.76
N ILE A 66 -6.10 -2.81 -6.99
CA ILE A 66 -6.50 -3.24 -8.35
C ILE A 66 -7.10 -2.09 -9.16
N GLN A 67 -7.75 -1.12 -8.50
CA GLN A 67 -8.26 0.08 -9.16
C GLN A 67 -7.14 1.06 -9.57
N SER A 68 -5.96 0.99 -8.94
CA SER A 68 -4.83 1.83 -9.33
C SER A 68 -4.28 1.41 -10.71
N PRO A 69 -4.02 2.36 -11.62
CA PRO A 69 -3.40 2.12 -12.90
C PRO A 69 -2.01 1.52 -12.72
N PHE A 70 -1.27 1.95 -11.69
CA PHE A 70 0.09 1.51 -11.41
C PHE A 70 0.13 0.05 -10.96
N ALA A 71 -0.95 -0.47 -10.36
CA ALA A 71 -1.05 -1.91 -10.14
C ALA A 71 -1.36 -2.67 -11.44
N ARG A 72 -2.33 -2.18 -12.23
CA ARG A 72 -2.81 -2.87 -13.45
C ARG A 72 -1.79 -2.93 -14.57
N THR A 73 -0.98 -1.89 -14.76
CA THR A 73 -0.03 -1.83 -15.88
C THR A 73 1.31 -2.45 -15.53
N THR A 74 1.75 -2.37 -14.27
CA THR A 74 3.08 -2.85 -13.86
C THR A 74 3.10 -4.33 -13.50
N TRP A 75 2.05 -4.86 -12.86
CA TRP A 75 2.03 -6.24 -12.34
C TRP A 75 1.15 -7.19 -13.16
N VAL A 76 0.09 -6.69 -13.81
CA VAL A 76 -0.93 -7.55 -14.46
C VAL A 76 -0.76 -7.63 -15.98
N ARG A 77 -0.15 -6.62 -16.63
CA ARG A 77 0.09 -6.65 -18.09
C ARG A 77 1.47 -7.21 -18.41
N ALA A 78 1.53 -8.08 -19.43
CA ALA A 78 2.77 -8.67 -19.95
C ALA A 78 3.83 -7.63 -20.42
N LYS A 79 3.43 -6.37 -20.67
CA LYS A 79 4.34 -5.27 -21.01
C LYS A 79 5.02 -4.62 -19.79
N GLY A 80 4.56 -4.89 -18.56
CA GLY A 80 5.16 -4.41 -17.31
C GLY A 80 5.51 -2.91 -17.34
N LEU A 81 6.76 -2.59 -16.95
CA LEU A 81 7.30 -1.23 -16.93
C LEU A 81 7.50 -0.61 -18.33
N ALA A 82 7.48 -1.40 -19.41
CA ALA A 82 7.71 -0.89 -20.77
C ALA A 82 6.50 -0.13 -21.35
N ALA A 83 5.38 -0.10 -20.63
CA ALA A 83 4.21 0.70 -20.98
C ALA A 83 4.31 2.16 -20.49
N PHE A 84 5.30 2.48 -19.65
CA PHE A 84 5.48 3.78 -19.02
C PHE A 84 6.62 4.55 -19.69
N ASP A 85 6.49 5.88 -19.71
CA ASP A 85 7.56 6.76 -20.20
C ASP A 85 8.78 6.74 -19.24
N GLU A 86 9.94 7.21 -19.70
CA GLU A 86 11.20 7.15 -18.94
C GLU A 86 11.09 7.82 -17.56
N PHE A 87 10.36 8.93 -17.49
CA PHE A 87 10.06 9.65 -16.24
C PHE A 87 9.13 8.88 -15.31
N GLU A 88 8.04 8.31 -15.83
CA GLU A 88 7.10 7.50 -15.04
C GLU A 88 7.79 6.25 -14.49
N ARG A 89 8.67 5.64 -15.29
CA ARG A 89 9.48 4.51 -14.88
C ARG A 89 10.45 4.88 -13.76
N ALA A 90 11.14 6.02 -13.87
CA ALA A 90 12.03 6.50 -12.81
C ALA A 90 11.26 6.80 -11.51
N ALA A 91 10.08 7.43 -11.62
CA ALA A 91 9.23 7.72 -10.47
C ALA A 91 8.68 6.45 -9.81
N LEU A 92 8.31 5.43 -10.59
CA LEU A 92 7.89 4.13 -10.09
C LEU A 92 9.02 3.37 -9.38
N VAL A 93 10.25 3.46 -9.90
CA VAL A 93 11.42 2.87 -9.26
C VAL A 93 11.71 3.56 -7.92
N ASP A 94 11.71 4.89 -7.87
CA ASP A 94 11.88 5.63 -6.61
C ASP A 94 10.76 5.32 -5.60
N ALA A 95 9.50 5.30 -6.04
CA ALA A 95 8.35 4.91 -5.22
C ALA A 95 8.52 3.48 -4.65
N THR A 96 9.02 2.56 -5.46
CA THR A 96 9.30 1.18 -5.05
C THR A 96 10.46 1.10 -4.06
N GLN A 97 11.53 1.87 -4.26
CA GLN A 97 12.65 1.93 -3.32
C GLN A 97 12.20 2.48 -1.95
N ARG A 98 11.41 3.56 -1.94
CA ARG A 98 10.82 4.10 -0.72
C ARG A 98 9.89 3.10 -0.04
N ALA A 99 9.08 2.38 -0.81
CA ALA A 99 8.24 1.30 -0.29
C ALA A 99 9.08 0.23 0.41
N PHE A 100 10.18 -0.24 -0.20
CA PHE A 100 11.07 -1.23 0.42
C PHE A 100 11.75 -0.69 1.69
N ALA A 101 12.18 0.58 1.70
CA ALA A 101 12.72 1.20 2.89
C ALA A 101 11.69 1.21 4.04
N VAL A 102 10.43 1.57 3.75
CA VAL A 102 9.34 1.52 4.73
C VAL A 102 9.07 0.10 5.21
N VAL A 103 9.04 -0.89 4.31
CA VAL A 103 8.86 -2.30 4.67
C VAL A 103 9.96 -2.78 5.62
N LEU A 104 11.22 -2.41 5.36
CA LEU A 104 12.34 -2.73 6.26
C LEU A 104 12.20 -2.05 7.62
N VAL A 105 11.82 -0.77 7.65
CA VAL A 105 11.55 -0.05 8.90
C VAL A 105 10.40 -0.69 9.68
N MET A 106 9.33 -1.09 9.02
CA MET A 106 8.21 -1.80 9.65
C MET A 106 8.65 -3.14 10.23
N LEU A 107 9.50 -3.89 9.53
CA LEU A 107 10.02 -5.16 10.00
C LEU A 107 10.92 -4.97 11.24
N LEU A 108 11.80 -3.97 11.22
CA LEU A 108 12.63 -3.61 12.37
C LEU A 108 11.77 -3.15 13.56
N ALA A 109 10.74 -2.35 13.30
CA ALA A 109 9.80 -1.90 14.33
C ALA A 109 9.03 -3.08 14.94
N LEU A 110 8.63 -4.07 14.14
CA LEU A 110 8.00 -5.31 14.63
C LEU A 110 8.94 -6.08 15.56
N PHE A 111 10.21 -6.27 15.17
CA PHE A 111 11.19 -6.94 16.04
C PHE A 111 11.48 -6.15 17.32
N ALA A 112 11.61 -4.82 17.21
CA ALA A 112 11.81 -3.95 18.37
C ALA A 112 10.61 -4.01 19.32
N TRP A 113 9.38 -4.03 18.79
CA TRP A 113 8.17 -4.19 19.58
C TRP A 113 8.12 -5.55 20.28
N LEU A 114 8.42 -6.65 19.57
CA LEU A 114 8.49 -7.98 20.17
C LEU A 114 9.55 -8.03 21.28
N TRP A 115 10.71 -7.43 21.08
CA TRP A 115 11.74 -7.40 22.12
C TRP A 115 11.29 -6.58 23.34
N ALA A 116 10.75 -5.38 23.13
CA ALA A 116 10.24 -4.52 24.20
C ALA A 116 9.08 -5.19 24.96
N ALA A 117 8.16 -5.83 24.24
CA ALA A 117 7.04 -6.55 24.83
C ALA A 117 7.51 -7.73 25.70
N SER A 118 8.61 -8.40 25.30
CA SER A 118 9.22 -9.47 26.08
C SER A 118 9.74 -8.96 27.42
N ALA A 119 10.42 -7.82 27.39
CA ALA A 119 11.02 -7.22 28.58
C ALA A 119 9.98 -6.56 29.51
N ALA A 120 8.94 -5.94 28.94
CA ALA A 120 7.92 -5.21 29.68
C ALA A 120 6.70 -6.06 30.10
N GLY A 121 6.64 -7.32 29.67
CA GLY A 121 5.48 -8.20 29.90
C GLY A 121 4.22 -7.74 29.17
N TRP A 122 4.36 -7.07 28.03
CA TRP A 122 3.21 -6.65 27.21
C TRP A 122 2.63 -7.83 26.41
N PRO A 123 1.38 -7.72 25.94
CA PRO A 123 0.76 -8.75 25.12
C PRO A 123 1.61 -9.11 23.90
N MET A 124 1.84 -10.41 23.73
CA MET A 124 2.60 -10.98 22.62
C MET A 124 1.72 -11.93 21.83
N PRO A 125 2.00 -12.15 20.53
CA PRO A 125 1.36 -13.20 19.77
C PRO A 125 1.73 -14.58 20.34
N VAL A 126 0.77 -15.24 21.00
CA VAL A 126 0.93 -16.59 21.58
C VAL A 126 0.28 -17.64 20.69
N ARG A 127 -0.84 -17.30 20.03
CA ARG A 127 -1.61 -18.24 19.21
C ARG A 127 -1.12 -18.21 17.76
N PRO A 128 -1.09 -19.35 17.03
CA PRO A 128 -0.71 -19.38 15.61
C PRO A 128 -1.53 -18.40 14.75
N ARG A 129 -2.78 -18.18 15.11
CA ARG A 129 -3.69 -17.23 14.46
C ARG A 129 -3.20 -15.77 14.55
N GLN A 130 -2.64 -15.35 15.68
CA GLN A 130 -2.09 -14.00 15.86
C GLN A 130 -0.82 -13.79 15.00
N TRP A 131 -0.01 -14.84 14.85
CA TRP A 131 1.12 -14.84 13.92
C TRP A 131 0.67 -14.77 12.46
N TYR A 132 -0.38 -15.51 12.10
CA TYR A 132 -1.00 -15.43 10.78
C TYR A 132 -1.53 -14.03 10.50
N ALA A 133 -2.24 -13.42 11.45
CA ALA A 133 -2.76 -12.06 11.36
C ALA A 133 -1.64 -11.03 11.10
N LEU A 134 -0.54 -11.11 11.86
CA LEU A 134 0.64 -10.26 11.66
C LEU A 134 1.27 -10.47 10.28
N GLY A 135 1.50 -11.73 9.88
CA GLY A 135 2.11 -12.07 8.60
C GLY A 135 1.25 -11.62 7.40
N TRP A 136 -0.06 -11.84 7.48
CA TRP A 136 -1.00 -11.41 6.44
C TRP A 136 -1.06 -9.89 6.34
N ALA A 137 -1.20 -9.19 7.46
CA ALA A 137 -1.20 -7.73 7.48
C ALA A 137 0.09 -7.16 6.86
N PHE A 138 1.25 -7.72 7.25
CA PHE A 138 2.53 -7.32 6.69
C PHE A 138 2.59 -7.54 5.18
N LEU A 139 2.17 -8.71 4.70
CA LEU A 139 2.19 -9.04 3.27
C LEU A 139 1.29 -8.11 2.45
N VAL A 140 0.08 -7.84 2.91
CA VAL A 140 -0.88 -6.97 2.21
C VAL A 140 -0.38 -5.51 2.20
N ILE A 141 0.17 -5.03 3.32
CA ILE A 141 0.75 -3.68 3.39
C ILE A 141 1.99 -3.57 2.49
N ALA A 142 2.91 -4.52 2.57
CA ALA A 142 4.11 -4.55 1.74
C ALA A 142 3.78 -4.61 0.25
N GLY A 143 2.77 -5.40 -0.15
CA GLY A 143 2.32 -5.48 -1.54
C GLY A 143 1.62 -4.23 -2.05
N SER A 144 1.00 -3.43 -1.17
CA SER A 144 0.25 -2.22 -1.55
C SER A 144 1.09 -0.94 -1.49
N LEU A 145 2.14 -0.90 -0.67
CA LEU A 145 3.02 0.25 -0.47
C LEU A 145 3.63 0.83 -1.75
N PRO A 146 4.17 0.03 -2.71
CA PRO A 146 4.73 0.58 -3.95
C PRO A 146 3.69 1.35 -4.77
N VAL A 147 2.47 0.82 -4.83
CA VAL A 147 1.35 1.43 -5.55
C VAL A 147 0.88 2.69 -4.83
N PHE A 148 0.76 2.63 -3.50
CA PHE A 148 0.43 3.79 -2.68
C PHE A 148 1.45 4.94 -2.84
N PHE A 149 2.74 4.64 -2.82
CA PHE A 149 3.77 5.65 -3.06
C PHE A 149 3.71 6.21 -4.48
N ALA A 150 3.47 5.37 -5.50
CA ALA A 150 3.33 5.84 -6.87
C ALA A 150 2.13 6.81 -7.03
N GLU A 151 1.02 6.54 -6.35
CA GLU A 151 -0.15 7.44 -6.32
C GLU A 151 0.12 8.77 -5.60
N LEU A 152 1.12 8.83 -4.71
CA LEU A 152 1.51 10.04 -3.98
C LEU A 152 2.60 10.86 -4.67
N THR A 153 3.59 10.20 -5.29
CA THR A 153 4.81 10.86 -5.78
C THR A 153 4.71 11.32 -7.21
N ILE A 154 3.82 10.77 -8.02
CA ILE A 154 3.68 11.13 -9.44
C ILE A 154 2.75 12.34 -9.55
N PRO A 155 3.26 13.55 -9.87
CA PRO A 155 2.46 14.76 -9.91
C PRO A 155 1.47 14.72 -11.09
N PHE A 156 0.23 15.12 -10.82
CA PHE A 156 -0.79 15.30 -11.86
C PHE A 156 -0.66 16.70 -12.49
N PRO A 157 -0.95 16.85 -13.79
CA PRO A 157 -0.99 18.15 -14.43
C PRO A 157 -2.03 19.04 -13.74
N PRO A 158 -1.76 20.35 -13.59
CA PRO A 158 -2.73 21.31 -13.11
C PRO A 158 -3.95 21.38 -14.04
N ARG A 159 -5.06 21.86 -13.51
CA ARG A 159 -6.32 22.02 -14.25
C ARG A 159 -6.10 22.93 -15.45
N ALA A 160 -6.55 22.51 -16.63
CA ALA A 160 -6.76 23.42 -17.76
C ALA A 160 -7.89 24.45 -17.53
N GLU A 161 -8.58 24.38 -16.38
CA GLU A 161 -9.67 25.28 -15.96
C GLU A 161 -9.19 26.40 -15.01
N GLU A 162 -7.90 26.50 -14.69
CA GLU A 162 -7.34 27.54 -13.80
C GLU A 162 -6.55 28.63 -14.56
N GLU A 163 -6.59 28.62 -15.90
CA GLU A 163 -5.98 29.62 -16.79
C GLU A 163 -6.99 30.53 -17.53
N GLU A 164 -8.26 30.55 -17.12
CA GLU A 164 -9.24 31.57 -17.57
C GLU A 164 -9.60 32.57 -16.46
#